data_AF-A0A1V1ZHT9-F1
#
_entry.id   AF-A0A1V1ZHT9-F1
#
_cell.length_a   1.000
_cell.length_b   1.000
_cell.length_c   1.000
_cell.angle_alpha   90.00
_cell.angle_beta   90.00
_cell.angle_gamma   90.00
#
_symmetry.space_group_name_H-M   'P 1'
#
loop_
_entity.id
_entity.type
_entity.pdbx_description
1 polymer ?
#
loop_
_entity_poly.entity_id
_entity_poly.type
_entity_poly.pdbx_seq_one_letter_code
_entity_poly.pdbx_strand_id
1 'polypeptide(L)'
;MALKNTILKELEQLVTLKDSTRTWHTPMLTAICVGFPLLVGLYVDNLRYALISCLSGLVILYLPSSGSFTNRITTLLVSSFGFMVSFALGQFFSFSPTVAVIVFGLYSLIVHWIILYYKTAPPRSFFFIMILSISICQPFNLSTIPTKVGLVGLGTMFSCTLGLAYILWLSATQKIETQNAPVPLLKKNTYADFWEAIITGVIMAISLALGYWLKLENPYWIPISCGAVMQGASLYHIWQRTFQRILGTFLGLCLCWLLLQIANTPLMLCLFIIVLQLIVELLIIRNYAMAVIFITPLAIFLSEAANPIINDPNALIALRFWEILIGSILGAIGGWLLHKEKIRYASIRGLKKLGDQIEQNIS
;
A
#
# COMPACT_ATOMS: atom_id res chain seq x y z
N MET A 1 32.87 17.70 -11.98
CA MET A 1 32.75 16.50 -12.85
C MET A 1 32.12 15.31 -12.13
N ALA A 2 32.56 14.97 -10.92
CA ALA A 2 31.99 13.87 -10.12
C ALA A 2 30.48 14.02 -9.83
N LEU A 3 30.02 15.20 -9.39
CA LEU A 3 28.60 15.45 -9.09
C LEU A 3 27.69 15.26 -10.32
N LYS A 4 28.12 15.70 -11.50
CA LYS A 4 27.40 15.54 -12.77
C LYS A 4 27.26 14.05 -13.13
N ASN A 5 28.31 13.26 -12.94
CA ASN A 5 28.28 11.82 -13.20
C ASN A 5 27.42 11.06 -12.18
N THR A 6 27.38 11.50 -10.91
CA THR A 6 26.47 10.94 -9.91
C THR A 6 25.02 11.24 -10.26
N ILE A 7 24.70 12.47 -10.67
CA ILE A 7 23.35 12.87 -11.10
C ILE A 7 22.93 12.10 -12.36
N LEU A 8 23.81 11.96 -13.35
CA LEU A 8 23.53 11.20 -14.57
C LEU A 8 23.26 9.72 -14.27
N LYS A 9 24.02 9.11 -13.35
CA LYS A 9 23.77 7.72 -12.91
C LYS A 9 22.44 7.57 -12.18
N GLU A 10 22.06 8.53 -11.35
CA GLU A 10 20.74 8.54 -10.69
C GLU A 10 19.61 8.69 -11.73
N LEU A 11 19.76 9.57 -12.72
CA LEU A 11 18.79 9.74 -13.81
C LEU A 11 18.67 8.46 -14.66
N GLU A 12 19.77 7.78 -14.93
CA GLU A 12 19.78 6.49 -15.64
C GLU A 12 19.08 5.39 -14.83
N GLN A 13 19.27 5.37 -13.50
CA GLN A 13 18.52 4.48 -12.60
C GLN A 13 17.01 4.76 -12.58
N LEU A 14 16.57 5.99 -12.88
CA LEU A 14 15.14 6.31 -12.96
C LEU A 14 14.46 5.72 -14.22
N VAL A 15 15.21 5.44 -15.29
CA VAL A 15 14.64 4.97 -16.57
C VAL A 15 14.94 3.48 -16.81
N THR A 16 15.98 2.93 -16.20
CA THR A 16 16.35 1.51 -16.36
C THR A 16 15.25 0.58 -15.85
N LEU A 17 14.82 -0.36 -16.71
CA LEU A 17 13.89 -1.43 -16.37
C LEU A 17 14.68 -2.63 -15.88
N LYS A 18 14.46 -3.03 -14.63
CA LYS A 18 15.00 -4.29 -14.10
C LYS A 18 14.21 -5.49 -14.64
N ASP A 19 14.85 -6.65 -14.65
CA ASP A 19 14.18 -7.91 -14.94
C ASP A 19 13.19 -8.27 -13.84
N SER A 20 12.03 -8.80 -14.26
CA SER A 20 10.96 -9.20 -13.35
C SER A 20 11.05 -10.69 -13.06
N THR A 21 11.02 -11.05 -11.79
CA THR A 21 10.83 -12.44 -11.34
C THR A 21 9.36 -12.85 -11.28
N ARG A 22 8.41 -11.92 -11.50
CA ARG A 22 6.97 -12.22 -11.53
C ARG A 22 6.51 -12.72 -12.90
N THR A 23 5.61 -13.69 -12.88
CA THR A 23 4.94 -14.22 -14.08
C THR A 23 3.94 -13.21 -14.63
N TRP A 24 3.69 -13.25 -15.94
CA TRP A 24 2.76 -12.33 -16.61
C TRP A 24 1.29 -12.49 -16.14
N HIS A 25 0.95 -13.63 -15.54
CA HIS A 25 -0.39 -13.90 -15.00
C HIS A 25 -0.76 -13.00 -13.82
N THR A 26 0.20 -12.57 -12.98
CA THR A 26 -0.10 -11.80 -11.77
C THR A 26 -0.66 -10.40 -12.08
N PRO A 27 -0.06 -9.62 -13.00
CA PRO A 27 -0.64 -8.39 -13.52
C PRO A 27 -2.06 -8.54 -14.03
N MET A 28 -2.31 -9.55 -14.86
CA MET A 28 -3.64 -9.82 -15.42
C MET A 28 -4.66 -10.11 -14.30
N LEU A 29 -4.30 -10.96 -13.34
CA LEU A 29 -5.15 -11.32 -12.21
C LEU A 29 -5.53 -10.08 -11.37
N THR A 30 -4.56 -9.20 -11.09
CA THR A 30 -4.84 -7.96 -10.33
C THR A 30 -5.77 -7.02 -11.09
N ALA A 31 -5.58 -6.85 -12.40
CA ALA A 31 -6.43 -6.03 -13.24
C ALA A 31 -7.86 -6.56 -13.31
N ILE A 32 -8.05 -7.88 -13.30
CA ILE A 32 -9.39 -8.50 -13.26
C ILE A 32 -10.05 -8.30 -11.89
N CYS A 33 -9.33 -8.51 -10.77
CA CYS A 33 -9.86 -8.32 -9.42
C CYS A 33 -10.34 -6.88 -9.18
N VAL A 34 -9.62 -5.89 -9.71
CA VAL A 34 -9.94 -4.47 -9.64
C VAL A 34 -11.00 -4.10 -10.68
N GLY A 35 -10.85 -4.57 -11.92
CA GLY A 35 -11.69 -4.17 -13.05
C GLY A 35 -13.10 -4.74 -13.05
N PHE A 36 -13.27 -6.01 -12.70
CA PHE A 36 -14.57 -6.67 -12.80
C PHE A 36 -15.64 -6.03 -11.89
N PRO A 37 -15.38 -5.74 -10.60
CA PRO A 37 -16.32 -5.01 -9.76
C PRO A 37 -16.74 -3.65 -10.33
N LEU A 38 -15.83 -2.94 -11.01
CA LEU A 38 -16.13 -1.66 -11.67
C LEU A 38 -17.10 -1.82 -12.84
N LEU A 39 -16.90 -2.84 -13.69
CA LEU A 39 -17.78 -3.12 -14.81
C LEU A 39 -19.17 -3.57 -14.34
N VAL A 40 -19.24 -4.39 -13.28
CA VAL A 40 -20.50 -4.77 -12.64
C VAL A 40 -21.21 -3.55 -12.06
N GLY A 41 -20.48 -2.68 -11.36
CA GLY A 41 -21.05 -1.47 -10.80
C GLY A 41 -21.50 -0.45 -11.86
N LEU A 42 -20.81 -0.40 -13.00
CA LEU A 42 -21.25 0.38 -14.17
C LEU A 42 -22.55 -0.19 -14.74
N TYR A 43 -22.69 -1.51 -14.85
CA TYR A 43 -23.92 -2.16 -15.31
C TYR A 43 -25.11 -1.92 -14.38
N VAL A 44 -24.86 -1.84 -13.06
CA VAL A 44 -25.88 -1.58 -12.03
C VAL A 44 -26.10 -0.06 -11.81
N ASP A 45 -25.45 0.79 -12.61
CA ASP A 45 -25.52 2.27 -12.51
C ASP A 45 -25.14 2.82 -11.12
N ASN A 46 -24.22 2.13 -10.43
CA ASN A 46 -23.75 2.53 -9.11
C ASN A 46 -22.23 2.41 -8.99
N LEU A 47 -21.53 3.27 -9.73
CA LEU A 47 -20.07 3.32 -9.76
C LEU A 47 -19.46 3.63 -8.38
N ARG A 48 -20.14 4.42 -7.55
CA ARG A 48 -19.66 4.79 -6.21
C ARG A 48 -19.45 3.57 -5.31
N TYR A 49 -20.40 2.63 -5.31
CA TYR A 49 -20.28 1.38 -4.55
C TYR A 49 -19.28 0.42 -5.19
N ALA A 50 -19.17 0.44 -6.52
CA ALA A 50 -18.17 -0.31 -7.27
C ALA A 50 -16.74 0.04 -6.87
N LEU A 51 -16.43 1.33 -6.73
CA LEU A 51 -15.09 1.82 -6.35
C LEU A 51 -14.69 1.33 -4.96
N ILE A 52 -15.61 1.29 -4.00
CA ILE A 52 -15.36 0.75 -2.66
C ILE A 52 -15.03 -0.76 -2.72
N SER A 53 -15.80 -1.52 -3.49
CA SER A 53 -15.53 -2.95 -3.70
C SER A 53 -14.20 -3.17 -4.43
N CYS A 54 -13.88 -2.34 -5.43
CA CYS A 54 -12.67 -2.37 -6.21
C CYS A 54 -11.39 -2.17 -5.38
N LEU A 55 -11.40 -1.25 -4.40
CA LEU A 55 -10.28 -1.05 -3.46
C LEU A 55 -9.87 -2.34 -2.74
N SER A 56 -10.86 -3.19 -2.42
CA SER A 56 -10.62 -4.47 -1.78
C SER A 56 -10.03 -5.52 -2.72
N GLY A 57 -10.14 -5.32 -4.04
CA GLY A 57 -9.49 -6.12 -5.08
C GLY A 57 -7.98 -6.18 -4.97
N LEU A 58 -7.37 -5.14 -4.38
CA LEU A 58 -5.93 -5.07 -4.10
C LEU A 58 -5.44 -6.13 -3.11
N VAL A 59 -6.34 -6.83 -2.40
CA VAL A 59 -5.99 -7.94 -1.51
C VAL A 59 -5.27 -9.06 -2.24
N ILE A 60 -5.51 -9.22 -3.55
CA ILE A 60 -4.87 -10.25 -4.36
C ILE A 60 -3.34 -10.07 -4.44
N LEU A 61 -2.82 -8.86 -4.17
CA LEU A 61 -1.38 -8.59 -4.07
C LEU A 61 -0.70 -9.29 -2.89
N TYR A 62 -1.47 -9.78 -1.92
CA TYR A 62 -0.99 -10.59 -0.80
C TYR A 62 -0.89 -12.08 -1.14
N LEU A 63 -1.26 -12.50 -2.36
CA LEU A 63 -1.11 -13.88 -2.80
C LEU A 63 0.39 -14.25 -2.89
N PRO A 64 0.89 -15.21 -2.08
CA PRO A 64 2.30 -15.58 -2.11
C PRO A 64 2.70 -16.25 -3.42
N SER A 65 3.84 -15.84 -4.00
CA SER A 65 4.39 -16.45 -5.22
C SER A 65 4.97 -17.85 -4.98
N SER A 66 5.31 -18.20 -3.74
CA SER A 66 5.90 -19.48 -3.35
C SER A 66 5.24 -20.02 -2.08
N GLY A 67 5.32 -21.34 -1.85
CA GLY A 67 4.75 -22.01 -0.69
C GLY A 67 3.63 -22.99 -1.04
N SER A 68 3.18 -23.76 -0.04
CA SER A 68 2.14 -24.77 -0.20
C SER A 68 0.78 -24.15 -0.55
N PHE A 69 -0.11 -24.95 -1.14
CA PHE A 69 -1.50 -24.59 -1.41
C PHE A 69 -2.17 -23.94 -0.19
N THR A 70 -2.06 -24.59 0.97
CA THR A 70 -2.61 -24.12 2.24
C THR A 70 -2.04 -22.77 2.67
N ASN A 71 -0.74 -22.54 2.50
CA ASN A 71 -0.13 -21.25 2.83
C ASN A 71 -0.71 -20.11 1.97
N ARG A 72 -0.82 -20.35 0.65
CA ARG A 72 -1.30 -19.34 -0.29
C ARG A 72 -2.75 -18.94 0.00
N ILE A 73 -3.65 -19.91 0.16
CA ILE A 73 -5.07 -19.63 0.43
C ILE A 73 -5.28 -19.01 1.81
N THR A 74 -4.58 -19.50 2.84
CA THR A 74 -4.72 -18.98 4.21
C THR A 74 -4.24 -17.54 4.30
N THR A 75 -3.09 -17.22 3.67
CA THR A 75 -2.57 -15.84 3.64
C THR A 75 -3.56 -14.90 2.96
N LEU A 76 -4.15 -15.33 1.84
CA LEU A 76 -5.16 -14.54 1.13
C LEU A 76 -6.40 -14.31 1.98
N LEU A 77 -6.95 -15.35 2.61
CA LEU A 77 -8.14 -15.26 3.48
C LEU A 77 -7.91 -14.37 4.71
N VAL A 78 -6.77 -14.53 5.39
CA VAL A 78 -6.40 -13.70 6.55
C VAL A 78 -6.24 -12.23 6.12
N SER A 79 -5.65 -11.98 4.95
CA SER A 79 -5.50 -10.62 4.41
C SER A 79 -6.85 -10.00 4.05
N SER A 80 -7.77 -10.78 3.46
CA SER A 80 -9.14 -10.34 3.16
C SER A 80 -9.93 -9.96 4.41
N PHE A 81 -9.86 -10.80 5.45
CA PHE A 81 -10.46 -10.46 6.74
C PHE A 81 -9.83 -9.20 7.33
N GLY A 82 -8.49 -9.07 7.26
CA GLY A 82 -7.79 -7.87 7.70
C GLY A 82 -8.22 -6.61 6.94
N PHE A 83 -8.45 -6.67 5.62
CA PHE A 83 -8.98 -5.55 4.83
C PHE A 83 -10.38 -5.13 5.29
N MET A 84 -11.27 -6.11 5.53
CA MET A 84 -12.61 -5.83 6.05
C MET A 84 -12.55 -5.15 7.43
N VAL A 85 -11.72 -5.66 8.34
CA VAL A 85 -11.53 -5.07 9.67
C VAL A 85 -10.92 -3.67 9.58
N SER A 86 -9.92 -3.47 8.71
CA SER A 86 -9.31 -2.15 8.45
C SER A 86 -10.38 -1.15 8.04
N PHE A 87 -11.21 -1.52 7.07
CA PHE A 87 -12.24 -0.65 6.53
C PHE A 87 -13.31 -0.34 7.58
N ALA A 88 -13.80 -1.37 8.27
CA ALA A 88 -14.85 -1.25 9.29
C ALA A 88 -14.41 -0.37 10.46
N LEU A 89 -13.19 -0.55 10.98
CA LEU A 89 -12.66 0.28 12.06
C LEU A 89 -12.57 1.75 11.63
N GLY A 90 -12.11 2.04 10.41
CA GLY A 90 -12.01 3.42 9.95
C GLY A 90 -13.38 4.08 9.81
N GLN A 91 -14.38 3.41 9.22
CA GLN A 91 -15.74 3.95 9.17
C GLN A 91 -16.36 4.13 10.56
N PHE A 92 -16.10 3.22 11.50
CA PHE A 92 -16.68 3.29 12.83
C PHE A 92 -16.09 4.45 13.65
N PHE A 93 -14.81 4.74 13.50
CA PHE A 93 -14.10 5.77 14.26
C PHE A 93 -13.95 7.11 13.53
N SER A 94 -14.63 7.32 12.39
CA SER A 94 -14.57 8.58 11.62
C SER A 94 -15.44 9.73 12.18
N PHE A 95 -16.15 9.51 13.30
CA PHE A 95 -17.06 10.51 13.89
C PHE A 95 -16.36 11.74 14.50
N SER A 96 -15.09 11.62 14.89
CA SER A 96 -14.33 12.70 15.51
C SER A 96 -12.88 12.70 15.02
N PRO A 97 -12.34 13.85 14.55
CA PRO A 97 -10.95 13.94 14.10
C PRO A 97 -9.92 13.47 15.15
N THR A 98 -10.14 13.79 16.43
CA THR A 98 -9.23 13.40 17.50
C THR A 98 -9.22 11.90 17.71
N VAL A 99 -10.40 11.26 17.68
CA VAL A 99 -10.52 9.80 17.80
C VAL A 99 -9.91 9.13 16.58
N ALA A 100 -10.18 9.66 15.38
CA ALA A 100 -9.61 9.17 14.14
C ALA A 100 -8.07 9.12 14.19
N VAL A 101 -7.42 10.20 14.63
CA VAL A 101 -5.95 10.27 14.78
C VAL A 101 -5.42 9.20 15.74
N ILE A 102 -6.04 9.06 16.91
CA ILE A 102 -5.60 8.10 17.93
C ILE A 102 -5.75 6.66 17.42
N VAL A 103 -6.91 6.33 16.87
CA VAL A 103 -7.21 4.99 16.34
C VAL A 103 -6.29 4.67 15.16
N PHE A 104 -6.06 5.63 14.26
CA PHE A 104 -5.18 5.45 13.11
C PHE A 104 -3.73 5.15 13.52
N GLY A 105 -3.21 5.87 14.51
CA GLY A 105 -1.88 5.63 15.07
C GLY A 105 -1.74 4.28 15.75
N LEU A 106 -2.69 3.95 16.64
CA LEU A 106 -2.71 2.67 17.35
C LEU A 106 -2.85 1.48 16.39
N TYR A 107 -3.73 1.59 15.41
CA TYR A 107 -3.90 0.55 14.39
C TYR A 107 -2.63 0.35 13.56
N SER A 108 -2.02 1.44 13.11
CA SER A 108 -0.77 1.40 12.34
C SER A 108 0.35 0.72 13.14
N LEU A 109 0.46 1.00 14.44
CA LEU A 109 1.38 0.32 15.36
C LEU A 109 1.10 -1.19 15.41
N ILE A 110 -0.14 -1.58 15.70
CA ILE A 110 -0.54 -2.98 15.88
C ILE A 110 -0.28 -3.79 14.61
N VAL A 111 -0.75 -3.31 13.46
CA VAL A 111 -0.59 -4.03 12.20
C VAL A 111 0.89 -4.10 11.80
N HIS A 112 1.64 -3.01 11.98
CA HIS A 112 3.07 -3.04 11.67
C HIS A 112 3.82 -4.02 12.59
N TRP A 113 3.49 -4.08 13.87
CA TRP A 113 4.05 -5.04 14.82
C TRP A 113 3.73 -6.50 14.45
N ILE A 114 2.48 -6.80 14.08
CA ILE A 114 2.06 -8.12 13.59
C ILE A 114 2.91 -8.54 12.37
N ILE A 115 3.11 -7.62 11.43
CA ILE A 115 3.89 -7.87 10.22
C ILE A 115 5.38 -8.10 10.52
N LEU A 116 5.96 -7.34 11.45
CA LEU A 116 7.34 -7.54 11.93
C LEU A 116 7.52 -8.89 12.63
N TYR A 117 6.53 -9.28 13.43
CA TYR A 117 6.51 -10.54 14.16
C TYR A 117 6.45 -11.75 13.21
N TYR A 118 5.71 -11.62 12.11
CA TYR A 118 5.47 -12.69 11.15
C TYR A 118 6.32 -12.67 9.88
N LYS A 119 7.16 -11.65 9.68
CA LYS A 119 8.07 -11.50 8.53
C LYS A 119 7.37 -11.70 7.18
N THR A 120 6.16 -11.16 7.03
CA THR A 120 5.40 -11.30 5.79
C THR A 120 6.11 -10.62 4.61
N ALA A 121 6.01 -11.21 3.43
CA ALA A 121 6.53 -10.61 2.20
C ALA A 121 5.85 -9.26 1.88
N PRO A 122 6.47 -8.40 1.05
CA PRO A 122 5.81 -7.22 0.49
C PRO A 122 4.48 -7.60 -0.18
N PRO A 123 3.40 -6.81 -0.01
CA PRO A 123 3.37 -5.39 0.39
C PRO A 123 3.26 -5.07 1.90
N ARG A 124 3.54 -6.03 2.81
CA ARG A 124 3.59 -5.79 4.28
C ARG A 124 2.32 -5.11 4.83
N SER A 125 2.43 -4.15 5.75
CA SER A 125 1.29 -3.47 6.40
C SER A 125 0.62 -2.39 5.53
N PHE A 126 1.15 -2.06 4.36
CA PHE A 126 0.80 -0.84 3.63
C PHE A 126 -0.68 -0.74 3.24
N PHE A 127 -1.23 -1.76 2.58
CA PHE A 127 -2.60 -1.69 2.08
C PHE A 127 -3.64 -1.72 3.19
N PHE A 128 -3.37 -2.41 4.32
CA PHE A 128 -4.23 -2.35 5.51
C PHE A 128 -4.33 -0.92 6.05
N ILE A 129 -3.18 -0.26 6.21
CA ILE A 129 -3.11 1.14 6.67
C ILE A 129 -3.76 2.09 5.65
N MET A 130 -3.55 1.84 4.35
CA MET A 130 -4.15 2.63 3.27
C MET A 130 -5.68 2.55 3.30
N ILE A 131 -6.25 1.36 3.43
CA ILE A 131 -7.70 1.14 3.49
C ILE A 131 -8.29 1.81 4.72
N LEU A 132 -7.65 1.68 5.89
CA LEU A 132 -8.06 2.40 7.09
C LEU A 132 -8.02 3.91 6.88
N SER A 133 -6.95 4.44 6.26
CA SER A 133 -6.78 5.87 6.01
C SER A 133 -7.92 6.44 5.14
N ILE A 134 -8.23 5.75 4.05
CA ILE A 134 -9.32 6.13 3.15
C ILE A 134 -10.65 6.10 3.90
N SER A 135 -10.92 5.04 4.67
CA SER A 135 -12.21 4.88 5.34
C SER A 135 -12.38 5.80 6.55
N ILE A 136 -11.32 6.10 7.29
CA ILE A 136 -11.39 6.97 8.49
C ILE A 136 -11.57 8.45 8.13
N CYS A 137 -11.16 8.85 6.94
CA CYS A 137 -11.35 10.22 6.46
C CYS A 137 -12.74 10.46 5.86
N GLN A 138 -13.54 9.42 5.58
CA GLN A 138 -14.87 9.59 5.01
C GLN A 138 -15.91 10.07 6.05
N PRO A 139 -16.96 10.78 5.59
CA PRO A 139 -18.06 11.22 6.45
C PRO A 139 -18.68 10.07 7.25
N PHE A 140 -18.86 10.29 8.56
CA PHE A 140 -19.47 9.31 9.46
C PHE A 140 -20.97 9.22 9.24
N ASN A 141 -21.47 8.01 8.93
CA ASN A 141 -22.90 7.74 8.86
C ASN A 141 -23.19 6.28 9.19
N LEU A 142 -23.77 6.05 10.38
CA LEU A 142 -24.02 4.73 10.97
C LEU A 142 -24.85 3.79 10.07
N SER A 143 -25.83 4.32 9.33
CA SER A 143 -26.71 3.49 8.49
C SER A 143 -25.99 2.94 7.25
N THR A 144 -24.98 3.66 6.75
CA THR A 144 -24.22 3.27 5.56
C THR A 144 -23.03 2.36 5.87
N ILE A 145 -22.62 2.25 7.14
CA ILE A 145 -21.45 1.44 7.54
C ILE A 145 -21.62 -0.03 7.12
N PRO A 146 -22.74 -0.72 7.45
CA PRO A 146 -22.90 -2.12 7.05
C PRO A 146 -22.87 -2.31 5.54
N THR A 147 -23.45 -1.39 4.77
CA THR A 147 -23.45 -1.44 3.30
C THR A 147 -22.03 -1.31 2.76
N LYS A 148 -21.26 -0.32 3.20
CA LYS A 148 -19.88 -0.10 2.71
C LYS A 148 -18.94 -1.24 3.13
N VAL A 149 -19.06 -1.73 4.37
CA VAL A 149 -18.29 -2.90 4.84
C VAL A 149 -18.68 -4.15 4.05
N GLY A 150 -19.97 -4.33 3.76
CA GLY A 150 -20.48 -5.41 2.92
C GLY A 150 -19.91 -5.36 1.50
N LEU A 151 -19.80 -4.18 0.89
CA LEU A 151 -19.17 -4.00 -0.42
C LEU A 151 -17.69 -4.39 -0.44
N VAL A 152 -16.94 -4.02 0.59
CA VAL A 152 -15.54 -4.49 0.78
C VAL A 152 -15.51 -6.01 0.97
N GLY A 153 -16.45 -6.57 1.72
CA GLY A 153 -16.62 -8.02 1.85
C GLY A 153 -16.83 -8.69 0.50
N LEU A 154 -17.74 -8.19 -0.34
CA LEU A 154 -18.01 -8.74 -1.67
C LEU A 154 -16.78 -8.69 -2.59
N GLY A 155 -16.04 -7.58 -2.59
CA GLY A 155 -14.84 -7.45 -3.43
C GLY A 155 -13.68 -8.36 -2.96
N THR A 156 -13.50 -8.51 -1.64
CA THR A 156 -12.53 -9.47 -1.10
C THR A 156 -12.93 -10.92 -1.39
N MET A 157 -14.22 -11.26 -1.28
CA MET A 157 -14.73 -12.59 -1.63
C MET A 157 -14.48 -12.91 -3.10
N PHE A 158 -14.77 -11.97 -4.01
CA PHE A 158 -14.49 -12.13 -5.44
C PHE A 158 -13.00 -12.37 -5.70
N SER A 159 -12.14 -11.59 -5.04
CA SER A 159 -10.67 -11.73 -5.13
C SER A 159 -10.17 -13.06 -4.57
N CYS A 160 -10.77 -13.55 -3.48
CA CYS A 160 -10.47 -14.86 -2.92
C CYS A 160 -10.88 -15.99 -3.86
N THR A 161 -12.06 -15.90 -4.49
CA THR A 161 -12.53 -16.90 -5.45
C THR A 161 -11.61 -16.95 -6.68
N LEU A 162 -11.24 -15.79 -7.24
CA LEU A 162 -10.28 -15.73 -8.35
C LEU A 162 -8.90 -16.22 -7.94
N GLY A 163 -8.44 -15.85 -6.75
CA GLY A 163 -7.17 -16.34 -6.20
C GLY A 163 -7.16 -17.86 -6.03
N LEU A 164 -8.25 -18.45 -5.53
CA LEU A 164 -8.41 -19.89 -5.42
C LEU A 164 -8.42 -20.57 -6.78
N ALA A 165 -9.18 -20.05 -7.75
CA ALA A 165 -9.22 -20.57 -9.11
C ALA A 165 -7.82 -20.53 -9.76
N TYR A 166 -7.08 -19.45 -9.56
CA TYR A 166 -5.71 -19.31 -10.04
C TYR A 166 -4.75 -20.31 -9.36
N ILE A 167 -4.84 -20.50 -8.04
CA ILE A 167 -4.03 -21.49 -7.32
C ILE A 167 -4.33 -22.92 -7.83
N LEU A 168 -5.62 -23.26 -8.03
CA LEU A 168 -6.02 -24.56 -8.58
C LEU A 168 -5.49 -24.76 -9.99
N TRP A 169 -5.60 -23.74 -10.84
CA TRP A 169 -5.07 -23.79 -12.20
C TRP A 169 -3.55 -23.97 -12.23
N LEU A 170 -2.81 -23.27 -11.35
CA LEU A 170 -1.37 -23.49 -11.19
C LEU A 170 -1.05 -24.91 -10.72
N SER A 171 -1.82 -25.45 -9.77
CA SER A 171 -1.63 -26.81 -9.25
C SER A 171 -1.93 -27.89 -10.30
N ALA A 172 -2.82 -27.62 -11.24
CA ALA A 172 -3.14 -28.53 -12.33
C ALA A 172 -2.14 -28.47 -13.49
N THR A 173 -1.57 -27.28 -13.75
CA THR A 173 -0.76 -27.02 -14.95
C THR A 173 0.75 -27.14 -14.70
N GLN A 174 1.22 -26.78 -13.50
CA GLN A 174 2.63 -26.87 -13.14
C GLN A 174 2.88 -28.19 -12.40
N LYS A 175 3.77 -29.05 -12.94
CA LYS A 175 4.45 -30.07 -12.12
C LYS A 175 5.10 -29.30 -10.97
N ILE A 176 4.71 -29.60 -9.73
CA ILE A 176 5.31 -29.03 -8.54
C ILE A 176 6.79 -29.42 -8.57
N GLU A 177 7.66 -28.58 -9.13
CA GLU A 177 9.07 -28.64 -8.83
C GLU A 177 9.15 -28.47 -7.32
N THR A 178 9.67 -29.50 -6.67
CA THR A 178 9.88 -29.62 -5.23
C THR A 178 10.66 -28.40 -4.73
N GLN A 179 9.95 -27.32 -4.41
CA GLN A 179 10.53 -26.17 -3.74
C GLN A 179 10.65 -26.53 -2.25
N ASN A 180 11.93 -26.63 -1.84
CA ASN A 180 12.41 -27.08 -0.54
C ASN A 180 11.64 -26.51 0.65
N ALA A 181 11.24 -27.43 1.54
CA ALA A 181 10.68 -27.25 2.88
C ALA A 181 9.45 -26.32 3.02
N PRO A 182 8.46 -26.68 3.87
CA PRO A 182 7.39 -25.75 4.23
C PRO A 182 8.04 -24.55 4.93
N VAL A 183 8.14 -23.41 4.23
CA VAL A 183 8.50 -22.16 4.89
C VAL A 183 7.38 -21.89 5.89
N PRO A 184 7.66 -21.87 7.21
CA PRO A 184 6.60 -21.71 8.20
C PRO A 184 5.84 -20.41 7.93
N LEU A 185 4.50 -20.49 7.96
CA LEU A 185 3.55 -19.39 7.68
C LEU A 185 3.93 -18.08 8.38
N LEU A 186 4.51 -18.25 9.57
CA LEU A 186 4.70 -17.24 10.59
C LEU A 186 6.04 -17.57 11.24
N LYS A 187 7.17 -17.22 10.58
CA LYS A 187 8.49 -17.38 11.21
C LYS A 187 8.61 -16.32 12.30
N LYS A 188 8.18 -16.69 13.52
CA LYS A 188 8.21 -15.85 14.72
C LYS A 188 9.56 -15.14 14.80
N ASN A 189 9.54 -13.83 14.61
CA ASN A 189 10.67 -13.01 14.93
C ASN A 189 10.61 -12.74 16.43
N THR A 190 11.34 -13.51 17.23
CA THR A 190 11.48 -13.29 18.68
C THR A 190 12.02 -11.88 19.01
N TYR A 191 12.51 -11.18 17.99
CA TYR A 191 13.11 -9.85 18.05
C TYR A 191 12.36 -8.84 17.15
N ALA A 192 11.03 -8.90 17.09
CA ALA A 192 10.24 -7.83 16.50
C ALA A 192 10.48 -6.56 17.32
N ASP A 193 11.11 -5.55 16.71
CA ASP A 193 11.44 -4.32 17.41
C ASP A 193 10.15 -3.54 17.70
N PHE A 194 9.73 -3.59 18.96
CA PHE A 194 8.53 -2.89 19.41
C PHE A 194 8.66 -1.37 19.21
N TRP A 195 9.88 -0.84 19.25
CA TRP A 195 10.13 0.58 19.01
C TRP A 195 9.91 0.95 17.53
N GLU A 196 10.24 0.08 16.58
CA GLU A 196 9.91 0.28 15.16
C GLU A 196 8.39 0.41 14.94
N ALA A 197 7.60 -0.41 15.65
CA ALA A 197 6.14 -0.30 15.61
C ALA A 197 5.62 0.99 16.25
N ILE A 198 6.18 1.41 17.40
CA ILE A 198 5.82 2.67 18.07
C ILE A 198 6.11 3.86 17.14
N ILE A 199 7.33 3.94 16.60
CA ILE A 199 7.73 5.04 15.71
C ILE A 199 6.78 5.10 14.51
N THR A 200 6.45 3.94 13.92
CA THR A 200 5.48 3.87 12.82
C THR A 200 4.11 4.39 13.24
N GLY A 201 3.57 3.91 14.36
CA GLY A 201 2.27 4.39 14.86
C GLY A 201 2.21 5.89 15.13
N VAL A 202 3.25 6.43 15.77
CA VAL A 202 3.35 7.86 16.09
C VAL A 202 3.46 8.71 14.83
N ILE A 203 4.32 8.34 13.89
CA ILE A 203 4.47 9.08 12.63
C ILE A 203 3.17 9.04 11.80
N MET A 204 2.51 7.88 11.75
CA MET A 204 1.21 7.76 11.07
C MET A 204 0.13 8.61 11.75
N ALA A 205 0.08 8.66 13.09
CA ALA A 205 -0.83 9.55 13.81
C ALA A 205 -0.57 11.03 13.51
N ILE A 206 0.71 11.46 13.57
CA ILE A 206 1.12 12.83 13.24
C ILE A 206 0.72 13.19 11.81
N SER A 207 0.89 12.26 10.87
CA SER A 207 0.56 12.50 9.47
C SER A 207 -0.92 12.79 9.25
N LEU A 208 -1.82 12.06 9.91
CA LEU A 208 -3.26 12.31 9.85
C LEU A 208 -3.64 13.58 10.64
N ALA A 209 -3.05 13.78 11.82
CA ALA A 209 -3.30 14.95 12.67
C ALA A 209 -2.94 16.25 11.94
N LEU A 210 -1.82 16.27 11.22
CA LEU A 210 -1.39 17.42 10.43
C LEU A 210 -2.39 17.76 9.33
N GLY A 211 -2.95 16.74 8.67
CA GLY A 211 -4.00 16.93 7.68
C GLY A 211 -5.26 17.61 8.24
N TYR A 212 -5.73 17.16 9.40
CA TYR A 212 -6.86 17.81 10.08
C TYR A 212 -6.52 19.21 10.60
N TRP A 213 -5.30 19.41 11.10
CA TRP A 213 -4.84 20.73 11.57
C TRP A 213 -4.79 21.76 10.45
N LEU A 214 -4.36 21.34 9.25
CA LEU A 214 -4.38 22.15 8.03
C LEU A 214 -5.80 22.32 7.44
N LYS A 215 -6.83 21.76 8.08
CA LYS A 215 -8.24 21.79 7.64
C LYS A 215 -8.44 21.29 6.22
N LEU A 216 -7.64 20.30 5.80
CA LEU A 216 -7.76 19.68 4.48
C LEU A 216 -8.98 18.75 4.45
N GLU A 217 -9.69 18.77 3.33
CA GLU A 217 -10.81 17.86 3.10
C GLU A 217 -10.30 16.45 2.78
N ASN A 218 -10.69 15.48 3.62
CA ASN A 218 -10.31 14.06 3.48
C ASN A 218 -8.79 13.85 3.35
N PRO A 219 -7.98 14.14 4.39
CA PRO A 219 -6.52 14.18 4.30
C PRO A 219 -5.83 12.80 4.27
N TYR A 220 -6.44 11.80 3.64
CA TYR A 220 -5.96 10.42 3.66
C TYR A 220 -4.71 10.19 2.80
N TRP A 221 -4.35 11.11 1.89
CA TRP A 221 -3.14 10.99 1.06
C TRP A 221 -1.84 11.30 1.79
N ILE A 222 -1.88 12.17 2.81
CA ILE A 222 -0.72 12.46 3.67
C ILE A 222 -0.19 11.17 4.32
N PRO A 223 -1.00 10.41 5.10
CA PRO A 223 -0.57 9.14 5.68
C PRO A 223 -0.22 8.07 4.64
N ILE A 224 -0.93 7.98 3.50
CA ILE A 224 -0.61 7.00 2.45
C ILE A 224 0.78 7.28 1.86
N SER A 225 1.07 8.55 1.55
CA SER A 225 2.38 8.94 1.04
C SER A 225 3.49 8.72 2.07
N CYS A 226 3.23 9.07 3.33
CA CYS A 226 4.11 8.81 4.47
C CYS A 226 4.47 7.32 4.58
N GLY A 227 3.46 6.44 4.62
CA GLY A 227 3.66 4.99 4.69
C GLY A 227 4.35 4.39 3.45
N ALA A 228 4.17 4.99 2.25
CA ALA A 228 4.82 4.53 1.03
C ALA A 228 6.34 4.80 1.06
N VAL A 229 6.75 5.96 1.57
CA VAL A 229 8.16 6.35 1.71
C VAL A 229 8.85 5.57 2.83
N MET A 230 8.19 5.38 3.98
CA MET A 230 8.73 4.65 5.14
C MET A 230 9.06 3.18 4.84
N GLN A 231 8.51 2.60 3.79
CA GLN A 231 8.80 1.21 3.38
C GLN A 231 10.20 0.99 2.78
N GLY A 232 11.00 2.05 2.61
CA GLY A 232 12.39 1.93 2.14
C GLY A 232 13.25 1.09 3.11
N ALA A 233 14.03 0.15 2.57
CA ALA A 233 14.81 -0.79 3.37
C ALA A 233 16.09 -0.18 4.00
N SER A 234 16.61 0.92 3.45
CA SER A 234 17.76 1.68 3.98
C SER A 234 17.57 3.17 3.75
N LEU A 235 18.37 4.03 4.40
CA LEU A 235 18.31 5.48 4.20
C LEU A 235 18.42 5.90 2.74
N TYR A 236 19.34 5.27 2.00
CA TYR A 236 19.47 5.51 0.56
C TYR A 236 18.16 5.20 -0.19
N HIS A 237 17.54 4.04 0.08
CA HIS A 237 16.26 3.68 -0.53
C HIS A 237 15.11 4.58 -0.09
N ILE A 238 15.13 5.08 1.15
CA ILE A 238 14.11 6.01 1.66
C ILE A 238 14.24 7.36 0.94
N TRP A 239 15.45 7.88 0.80
CA TRP A 239 15.70 9.12 0.05
C TRP A 239 15.32 8.97 -1.42
N GLN A 240 15.76 7.88 -2.06
CA GLN A 240 15.43 7.58 -3.44
C GLN A 240 13.91 7.45 -3.63
N ARG A 241 13.20 6.76 -2.73
CA ARG A 241 11.73 6.67 -2.76
C ARG A 241 11.06 8.02 -2.54
N THR A 242 11.58 8.87 -1.66
CA THR A 242 11.05 10.22 -1.43
C THR A 242 11.11 11.02 -2.72
N PHE A 243 12.27 11.04 -3.38
CA PHE A 243 12.46 11.74 -4.65
C PHE A 243 11.59 11.15 -5.77
N GLN A 244 11.61 9.83 -5.93
CA GLN A 244 10.79 9.12 -6.92
C GLN A 244 9.29 9.31 -6.68
N ARG A 245 8.85 9.40 -5.41
CA ARG A 245 7.45 9.65 -5.05
C ARG A 245 7.05 11.05 -5.45
N ILE A 246 7.81 12.08 -5.06
CA ILE A 246 7.49 13.48 -5.38
C ILE A 246 7.50 13.73 -6.90
N LEU A 247 8.59 13.34 -7.58
CA LEU A 247 8.74 13.56 -9.01
C LEU A 247 7.76 12.70 -9.83
N GLY A 248 7.63 11.42 -9.47
CA GLY A 248 6.69 10.51 -10.13
C GLY A 248 5.25 10.95 -9.94
N THR A 249 4.89 11.47 -8.76
CA THR A 249 3.56 12.05 -8.54
C THR A 249 3.34 13.31 -9.35
N PHE A 250 4.32 14.22 -9.44
CA PHE A 250 4.17 15.41 -10.29
C PHE A 250 3.84 15.03 -11.74
N LEU A 251 4.61 14.11 -12.33
CA LEU A 251 4.35 13.60 -13.68
C LEU A 251 3.01 12.83 -13.77
N GLY A 252 2.69 12.05 -12.74
CA GLY A 252 1.44 11.29 -12.65
C GLY A 252 0.20 12.18 -12.50
N LEU A 253 0.32 13.34 -11.85
CA LEU A 253 -0.73 14.34 -11.76
C LEU A 253 -0.95 15.04 -13.11
N CYS A 254 0.11 15.33 -13.86
CA CYS A 254 -0.01 15.80 -15.25
C CYS A 254 -0.73 14.77 -16.13
N LEU A 255 -0.39 13.48 -15.97
CA LEU A 255 -1.08 12.40 -16.67
C LEU A 255 -2.55 12.29 -16.23
N CYS A 256 -2.83 12.39 -14.93
CA CYS A 256 -4.18 12.38 -14.38
C CYS A 256 -5.03 13.51 -14.95
N TRP A 257 -4.50 14.73 -14.99
CA TRP A 257 -5.14 15.90 -15.59
C TRP A 257 -5.54 15.63 -17.03
N LEU A 258 -4.61 15.08 -17.82
CA LEU A 258 -4.82 14.79 -19.24
C LEU A 258 -5.88 13.69 -19.41
N LEU A 259 -5.81 12.61 -18.61
CA LEU A 259 -6.81 11.54 -18.64
C LEU A 259 -8.21 12.03 -18.24
N LEU A 260 -8.32 12.94 -17.26
CA LEU A 260 -9.60 13.53 -16.85
C LEU A 260 -10.25 14.37 -17.98
N GLN A 261 -9.45 15.04 -18.82
CA GLN A 261 -9.99 15.76 -19.99
C GLN A 261 -10.57 14.82 -21.05
N ILE A 262 -10.07 13.59 -21.12
CA ILE A 262 -10.53 12.61 -22.11
C ILE A 262 -11.67 11.75 -21.52
N ALA A 263 -11.68 11.52 -20.20
CA ALA A 263 -12.64 10.68 -19.48
C ALA A 263 -14.06 11.29 -19.43
N ASN A 264 -14.73 11.34 -20.57
CA ASN A 264 -16.07 11.93 -20.72
C ASN A 264 -17.21 10.97 -20.33
N THR A 265 -16.90 9.68 -20.09
CA THR A 265 -17.90 8.66 -19.74
C THR A 265 -17.44 7.79 -18.59
N PRO A 266 -18.37 7.27 -17.75
CA PRO A 266 -18.04 6.30 -16.69
C PRO A 266 -17.33 5.05 -17.21
N LEU A 267 -17.68 4.57 -18.40
CA LEU A 267 -17.01 3.44 -19.05
C LEU A 267 -15.52 3.73 -19.29
N MET A 268 -15.20 4.93 -19.79
CA MET A 268 -13.82 5.32 -20.05
C MET A 268 -13.00 5.39 -18.76
N LEU A 269 -13.59 5.86 -17.67
CA LEU A 269 -12.97 5.86 -16.35
C LEU A 269 -12.67 4.42 -15.89
N CYS A 270 -13.62 3.49 -16.03
CA CYS A 270 -13.40 2.07 -15.74
C CYS A 270 -12.25 1.48 -16.57
N LEU A 271 -12.23 1.76 -17.88
CA LEU A 271 -11.16 1.28 -18.77
C LEU A 271 -9.79 1.86 -18.37
N PHE A 272 -9.72 3.14 -18.02
CA PHE A 272 -8.49 3.74 -17.52
C PHE A 272 -8.01 3.10 -16.23
N ILE A 273 -8.89 2.85 -15.26
CA ILE A 273 -8.49 2.14 -14.03
C ILE A 273 -7.91 0.76 -14.36
N ILE A 274 -8.56 -0.02 -15.23
CA ILE A 274 -8.11 -1.36 -15.61
C ILE A 274 -6.73 -1.32 -16.28
N VAL A 275 -6.56 -0.43 -17.26
CA VAL A 275 -5.29 -0.29 -18.00
C VAL A 275 -4.18 0.23 -17.10
N LEU A 276 -4.45 1.24 -16.27
CA LEU A 276 -3.48 1.77 -15.32
C LEU A 276 -3.08 0.72 -14.29
N GLN A 277 -4.03 -0.05 -13.74
CA GLN A 277 -3.75 -1.15 -12.81
C GLN A 277 -2.81 -2.19 -13.43
N LEU A 278 -3.06 -2.57 -14.69
CA LEU A 278 -2.21 -3.51 -15.42
C LEU A 278 -0.78 -2.95 -15.60
N ILE A 279 -0.66 -1.69 -16.05
CA ILE A 279 0.63 -1.01 -16.25
C ILE A 279 1.40 -0.91 -14.92
N VAL A 280 0.74 -0.51 -13.83
CA VAL A 280 1.34 -0.40 -12.50
C VAL A 280 1.93 -1.73 -12.08
N GLU A 281 1.19 -2.81 -12.21
CA GLU A 281 1.64 -4.13 -11.76
C GLU A 281 2.80 -4.68 -12.62
N LEU A 282 2.84 -4.32 -13.91
CA LEU A 282 3.98 -4.63 -14.79
C LEU A 282 5.25 -3.82 -14.44
N LEU A 283 5.09 -2.57 -13.97
CA LEU A 283 6.20 -1.67 -13.72
C LEU A 283 6.72 -1.72 -12.28
N ILE A 284 5.88 -1.98 -11.28
CA ILE A 284 6.21 -1.78 -9.86
C ILE A 284 7.43 -2.58 -9.38
N ILE A 285 7.68 -3.74 -9.98
CA ILE A 285 8.86 -4.57 -9.68
C ILE A 285 10.07 -4.17 -10.53
N ARG A 286 9.83 -3.65 -11.74
CA ARG A 286 10.88 -3.33 -12.72
C ARG A 286 11.48 -1.96 -12.47
N ASN A 287 10.66 -0.97 -12.15
CA ASN A 287 11.07 0.39 -11.84
C ASN A 287 9.98 1.13 -11.05
N TYR A 288 10.28 1.46 -9.79
CA TYR A 288 9.36 2.16 -8.90
C TYR A 288 9.03 3.58 -9.40
N ALA A 289 10.01 4.33 -9.92
CA ALA A 289 9.81 5.71 -10.37
C ALA A 289 8.77 5.78 -11.49
N MET A 290 8.90 4.91 -12.49
CA MET A 290 7.92 4.81 -13.58
C MET A 290 6.57 4.32 -13.08
N ALA A 291 6.55 3.35 -12.16
CA ALA A 291 5.29 2.87 -11.59
C ALA A 291 4.52 3.97 -10.85
N VAL A 292 5.20 4.86 -10.11
CA VAL A 292 4.54 5.97 -9.38
C VAL A 292 3.78 6.91 -10.31
N ILE A 293 4.27 7.13 -11.54
CA ILE A 293 3.60 7.96 -12.55
C ILE A 293 2.20 7.43 -12.83
N PHE A 294 2.03 6.10 -12.90
CA PHE A 294 0.73 5.46 -13.17
C PHE A 294 -0.07 5.14 -11.91
N ILE A 295 0.60 4.92 -10.77
CA ILE A 295 -0.06 4.73 -9.46
C ILE A 295 -0.86 5.97 -9.09
N THR A 296 -0.34 7.16 -9.39
CA THR A 296 -0.98 8.43 -9.02
C THR A 296 -2.38 8.59 -9.64
N PRO A 297 -2.56 8.57 -10.98
CA PRO A 297 -3.89 8.64 -11.58
C PRO A 297 -4.78 7.45 -11.21
N LEU A 298 -4.21 6.25 -11.10
CA LEU A 298 -4.96 5.04 -10.68
C LEU A 298 -5.59 5.24 -9.30
N ALA A 299 -4.79 5.65 -8.33
CA ALA A 299 -5.26 5.79 -6.97
C ALA A 299 -6.18 7.02 -6.81
N ILE A 300 -5.99 8.09 -7.58
CA ILE A 300 -6.96 9.19 -7.66
C ILE A 300 -8.29 8.68 -8.21
N PHE A 301 -8.31 7.95 -9.33
CA PHE A 301 -9.56 7.43 -9.88
C PHE A 301 -10.26 6.46 -8.93
N LEU A 302 -9.52 5.62 -8.21
CA LEU A 302 -10.11 4.69 -7.22
C LEU A 302 -10.73 5.39 -6.00
N SER A 303 -10.14 6.50 -5.56
CA SER A 303 -10.53 7.18 -4.32
C SER A 303 -11.43 8.40 -4.52
N GLU A 304 -11.33 9.07 -5.67
CA GLU A 304 -11.96 10.36 -5.94
C GLU A 304 -13.00 10.33 -7.06
N ALA A 305 -13.12 9.23 -7.83
CA ALA A 305 -14.13 9.15 -8.89
C ALA A 305 -15.58 9.30 -8.39
N ALA A 306 -15.81 9.12 -7.09
CA ALA A 306 -17.11 9.33 -6.45
C ALA A 306 -17.28 10.72 -5.80
N ASN A 307 -16.21 11.52 -5.70
CA ASN A 307 -16.15 12.76 -4.93
C ASN A 307 -16.43 13.98 -5.83
N PRO A 308 -17.30 14.93 -5.42
CA PRO A 308 -17.58 16.14 -6.20
C PRO A 308 -16.36 16.96 -6.65
N ILE A 309 -15.26 16.92 -5.89
CA ILE A 309 -14.02 17.64 -6.23
C ILE A 309 -13.40 17.20 -7.57
N ILE A 310 -13.74 16.01 -8.07
CA ILE A 310 -13.26 15.55 -9.39
C ILE A 310 -13.74 16.47 -10.54
N ASN A 311 -14.81 17.24 -10.32
CA ASN A 311 -15.32 18.21 -11.29
C ASN A 311 -14.49 19.50 -11.36
N ASP A 312 -13.56 19.70 -10.43
CA ASP A 312 -12.52 20.74 -10.50
C ASP A 312 -11.13 20.08 -10.53
N PRO A 313 -10.66 19.65 -11.73
CA PRO A 313 -9.39 18.96 -11.87
C PRO A 313 -8.19 19.77 -11.34
N ASN A 314 -8.23 21.10 -11.48
CA ASN A 314 -7.10 21.95 -11.09
C ASN A 314 -6.98 22.01 -9.55
N ALA A 315 -8.09 22.21 -8.84
CA ALA A 315 -8.09 22.20 -7.37
C ALA A 315 -7.74 20.81 -6.83
N LEU A 316 -8.29 19.74 -7.42
CA LEU A 316 -7.96 18.36 -7.06
C LEU A 316 -6.46 18.11 -7.15
N ILE A 317 -5.84 18.45 -8.28
CA ILE A 317 -4.43 18.17 -8.53
C ILE A 317 -3.52 18.96 -7.59
N ALA A 318 -3.82 20.25 -7.37
CA ALA A 318 -3.06 21.07 -6.42
C ALA A 318 -3.14 20.51 -5.00
N LEU A 319 -4.35 20.15 -4.53
CA LEU A 319 -4.56 19.55 -3.22
C LEU A 319 -3.76 18.26 -3.04
N ARG A 320 -3.86 17.35 -4.03
CA ARG A 320 -3.18 16.05 -3.98
C ARG A 320 -1.65 16.19 -4.03
N PHE A 321 -1.13 17.15 -4.77
CA PHE A 321 0.31 17.44 -4.78
C PHE A 321 0.80 17.84 -3.38
N TRP A 322 0.11 18.78 -2.72
CA TRP A 322 0.49 19.24 -1.39
C TRP A 322 0.44 18.13 -0.34
N GLU A 323 -0.61 17.31 -0.34
CA GLU A 323 -0.73 16.18 0.58
C GLU A 323 0.37 15.14 0.39
N ILE A 324 0.69 14.82 -0.87
CA ILE A 324 1.74 13.85 -1.19
C ILE A 324 3.11 14.40 -0.81
N LEU A 325 3.36 15.70 -1.02
CA LEU A 325 4.60 16.37 -0.62
C LEU A 325 4.78 16.32 0.90
N ILE A 326 3.77 16.77 1.66
CA ILE A 326 3.78 16.75 3.13
C ILE A 326 3.97 15.33 3.66
N GLY A 327 3.20 14.38 3.13
CA GLY A 327 3.30 12.98 3.51
C GLY A 327 4.67 12.38 3.18
N SER A 328 5.26 12.70 2.03
CA SER A 328 6.59 12.20 1.65
C SER A 328 7.68 12.73 2.58
N ILE A 329 7.60 13.99 3.01
CA ILE A 329 8.54 14.60 3.97
C ILE A 329 8.42 13.91 5.33
N LEU A 330 7.19 13.73 5.84
CA LEU A 330 6.96 13.00 7.09
C LEU A 330 7.45 11.56 7.01
N GLY A 331 7.24 10.90 5.87
CA GLY A 331 7.71 9.55 5.62
C GLY A 331 9.24 9.44 5.58
N ALA A 332 9.93 10.45 5.04
CA ALA A 332 11.39 10.53 5.08
C ALA A 332 11.91 10.69 6.52
N ILE A 333 11.27 11.53 7.33
CA ILE A 333 11.59 11.71 8.76
C ILE A 333 11.36 10.41 9.52
N GLY A 334 10.19 9.79 9.37
CA GLY A 334 9.85 8.52 10.01
C GLY A 334 10.80 7.40 9.60
N GLY A 335 11.10 7.28 8.30
CA GLY A 335 12.06 6.31 7.79
C GLY A 335 13.47 6.50 8.33
N TRP A 336 13.90 7.75 8.51
CA TRP A 336 15.20 8.06 9.13
C TRP A 336 15.25 7.66 10.60
N LEU A 337 14.19 7.93 11.38
CA LEU A 337 14.07 7.48 12.77
C LEU A 337 14.13 5.95 12.87
N LEU A 338 13.40 5.25 11.99
CA LEU A 338 13.43 3.78 11.92
C LEU A 338 14.82 3.23 11.63
N HIS A 339 15.58 3.87 10.74
CA HIS A 339 16.94 3.42 10.45
C HIS A 339 17.88 3.59 11.64
N LYS A 340 17.80 4.73 12.35
CA LYS A 340 18.58 4.95 13.57
C LYS A 340 18.28 3.91 14.64
N GLU A 341 17.01 3.57 14.80
CA GLU A 341 16.60 2.54 15.76
C GLU A 341 17.15 1.16 15.39
N LYS A 342 17.10 0.79 14.11
CA LYS A 342 17.70 -0.46 13.61
C LYS A 342 19.20 -0.54 13.88
N ILE A 343 19.93 0.57 13.72
CA ILE A 343 21.36 0.65 14.05
C ILE A 343 21.55 0.47 15.56
N ARG A 344 20.82 1.23 16.39
CA ARG A 344 20.89 1.14 17.85
C ARG A 344 20.66 -0.29 18.34
N TYR A 345 19.62 -0.93 17.83
CA TYR A 345 19.27 -2.31 18.16
C TYR A 345 20.37 -3.30 17.75
N ALA A 346 20.92 -3.16 16.53
CA ALA A 346 22.02 -3.99 16.05
C ALA A 346 23.29 -3.83 16.89
N SER A 347 23.62 -2.60 17.30
CA SER A 347 24.77 -2.30 18.16
C SER A 347 24.64 -2.91 19.56
N ILE A 348 23.50 -2.74 20.22
CA ILE A 348 23.23 -3.34 21.55
C ILE A 348 23.36 -4.86 21.48
N ARG A 349 22.84 -5.48 20.42
CA ARG A 349 22.94 -6.92 20.22
C ARG A 349 24.38 -7.40 19.98
N GLY A 350 25.15 -6.64 19.19
CA GLY A 350 26.56 -6.93 18.95
C GLY A 350 27.36 -6.93 20.26
N LEU A 351 27.13 -5.92 21.10
CA LEU A 351 27.75 -5.81 22.42
C LEU A 351 27.37 -6.96 23.34
N LYS A 352 26.09 -7.36 23.38
CA LYS A 352 25.65 -8.50 24.21
C LYS A 352 26.31 -9.81 23.81
N LYS A 353 26.40 -10.09 22.50
CA LYS A 353 27.09 -11.29 22.00
C LYS A 353 28.57 -11.31 22.36
N LEU A 354 29.25 -10.16 22.28
CA LEU A 354 30.64 -10.03 22.69
C LEU A 354 30.79 -10.29 24.20
N GLY A 355 29.87 -9.77 25.02
CA GLY A 355 29.81 -10.07 26.46
C GLY A 355 29.65 -11.55 26.75
N ASP A 356 28.66 -12.20 26.15
CA ASP A 356 28.40 -13.65 26.32
C ASP A 356 29.62 -14.51 25.87
N GLN A 357 30.33 -14.09 24.81
CA GLN A 357 31.56 -14.76 24.34
C GLN A 357 32.74 -14.57 25.29
N ILE A 358 32.85 -13.41 25.94
CA ILE A 358 33.91 -13.14 26.93
C ILE A 358 33.66 -13.97 28.18
N GLU A 359 32.41 -14.05 28.67
CA GLU A 359 32.06 -14.89 29.82
C GLU A 359 32.37 -16.37 29.56
N GLN A 360 32.07 -16.89 28.36
CA GLN A 360 32.38 -18.27 27.97
C GLN A 360 33.88 -18.59 27.84
N ASN A 361 34.73 -17.60 27.58
CA ASN A 361 36.18 -17.80 27.47
C ASN A 361 36.90 -17.68 28.82
N ILE A 362 36.23 -17.14 29.84
CA ILE A 362 36.78 -16.97 31.19
C ILE A 362 36.38 -18.14 32.12
N SER A 363 35.26 -18.81 31.81
CA SER A 363 34.84 -20.10 32.41
C SER A 363 35.57 -21.28 31.78
#